data_AF-A0A081I8Y5-F1
#
_entry.id   AF-A0A081I8Y5-F1
#
_cell.length_a   1.000
_cell.length_b   1.000
_cell.length_c   1.000
_cell.angle_alpha   90.00
_cell.angle_beta   90.00
_cell.angle_gamma   90.00
#
_symmetry.space_group_name_H-M   'P 1'
#
loop_
_entity.id
_entity.type
_entity.pdbx_description
1 polymer ?
#
loop_
_entity_poly.entity_id
_entity_poly.type
_entity_poly.pdbx_seq_one_letter_code
_entity_poly.pdbx_strand_id
1 'polypeptide(L)'
;CNLLLEADSYFNDENVDMVRINKHSTIKYYCYNDSCTTNEAGINALFAYIISEFKKSIKQLEHNDYDEYLLMWLSDKLFKIHIESIGKKNIKGYMDNFTLNRAYEKYLKKDKVKSNYWDLLNIIPGLKNANLKYMSEFYKLLNNICITIAYYNDKYVKSKKLSKYSKNCLTQYRTLYMNISECKSYLDLLNKLKGIYDDFRSSAIKKKRSNNNLATNLQTITTEDGVEMDAVRSFKTYNFSDSKCKFSKKKTASSKKMDKSSLQPSNQLKD
;
A
#
# COMPACT_ATOMS: atom_id res chain seq x y z
N CYS A 1 -12.25 -4.88 1.55
CA CYS A 1 -12.26 -4.28 0.20
C CYS A 1 -13.34 -3.21 0.03
N ASN A 2 -14.64 -3.53 0.13
CA ASN A 2 -15.70 -2.53 -0.07
C ASN A 2 -15.53 -1.27 0.79
N LEU A 3 -15.28 -1.42 2.10
CA LEU A 3 -15.01 -0.29 3.00
C LEU A 3 -13.82 0.58 2.57
N LEU A 4 -12.73 -0.02 2.11
CA LEU A 4 -11.54 0.72 1.65
C LEU A 4 -11.82 1.47 0.34
N LEU A 5 -12.55 0.85 -0.59
CA LEU A 5 -12.96 1.48 -1.85
C LEU A 5 -13.97 2.63 -1.60
N GLU A 6 -14.88 2.45 -0.66
CA GLU A 6 -15.81 3.49 -0.22
C GLU A 6 -15.04 4.66 0.39
N ALA A 7 -14.13 4.40 1.34
CA ALA A 7 -13.29 5.42 1.95
C ALA A 7 -12.44 6.18 0.92
N ASP A 8 -11.85 5.48 -0.05
CA ASP A 8 -11.10 6.08 -1.15
C ASP A 8 -11.96 7.00 -2.02
N SER A 9 -13.26 6.72 -2.14
CA SER A 9 -14.17 7.56 -2.93
C SER A 9 -14.39 8.96 -2.35
N TYR A 10 -14.00 9.20 -1.09
CA TYR A 10 -14.03 10.52 -0.46
C TYR A 10 -12.75 11.33 -0.70
N PHE A 11 -11.80 10.85 -1.51
CA PHE A 11 -10.56 11.57 -1.81
C PHE A 11 -10.50 12.02 -3.26
N ASN A 12 -9.97 13.22 -3.45
CA ASN A 12 -9.36 13.70 -4.68
C ASN A 12 -7.86 13.91 -4.43
N ASP A 13 -7.05 12.93 -4.84
CA ASP A 13 -5.64 12.80 -4.48
C ASP A 13 -5.38 12.85 -2.95
N GLU A 14 -4.70 13.89 -2.45
CA GLU A 14 -4.43 14.14 -1.03
C GLU A 14 -5.60 14.81 -0.28
N ASN A 15 -6.59 15.33 -1.00
CA ASN A 15 -7.65 16.17 -0.45
C ASN A 15 -8.93 15.35 -0.22
N VAL A 16 -9.50 15.47 0.97
CA VAL A 16 -10.76 14.86 1.36
C VAL A 16 -11.94 15.73 0.95
N ASP A 17 -12.96 15.11 0.36
CA ASP A 17 -14.26 15.71 0.10
C ASP A 17 -15.05 15.84 1.41
N MET A 18 -14.76 16.91 2.14
CA MET A 18 -15.41 17.25 3.40
C MET A 18 -16.92 17.50 3.24
N VAL A 19 -17.37 18.01 2.09
CA VAL A 19 -18.79 18.23 1.83
C VAL A 19 -19.54 16.90 1.84
N ARG A 20 -18.97 15.89 1.17
CA ARG A 20 -19.56 14.55 1.14
C ARG A 20 -19.47 13.85 2.50
N ILE A 21 -18.35 13.96 3.22
CA ILE A 21 -18.23 13.44 4.59
C ILE A 21 -19.27 14.04 5.52
N ASN A 22 -19.42 15.37 5.52
CA ASN A 22 -20.34 16.07 6.42
C ASN A 22 -21.82 15.81 6.11
N LYS A 23 -22.14 15.23 4.93
CA LYS A 23 -23.48 14.72 4.60
C LYS A 23 -23.70 13.27 5.06
N HIS A 24 -22.63 12.51 5.32
CA HIS A 24 -22.72 11.12 5.74
C HIS A 24 -22.72 11.00 7.26
N SER A 25 -23.90 10.88 7.86
CA SER A 25 -24.11 10.91 9.33
C SER A 25 -23.17 9.99 10.11
N THR A 26 -22.94 8.76 9.63
CA THR A 26 -22.06 7.79 10.30
C THR A 26 -20.60 8.21 10.34
N ILE A 27 -20.08 8.83 9.28
CA ILE A 27 -18.67 9.27 9.21
C ILE A 27 -18.54 10.58 9.99
N LYS A 28 -19.49 11.52 9.77
CA LYS A 28 -19.59 12.80 10.48
C LYS A 28 -19.55 12.64 12.00
N TYR A 29 -20.15 11.58 12.54
CA TYR A 29 -20.14 11.27 13.97
C TYR A 29 -18.71 11.23 14.56
N TYR A 30 -17.72 10.80 13.78
CA TYR A 30 -16.33 10.71 14.23
C TYR A 30 -15.56 12.04 14.16
N CYS A 31 -16.13 13.09 13.58
CA CYS A 31 -15.57 14.44 13.64
C CYS A 31 -15.76 15.04 15.05
N TYR A 32 -14.77 15.80 15.56
CA TYR A 32 -14.77 16.31 16.95
C TYR A 32 -15.98 17.22 17.30
N ASN A 33 -16.31 18.19 16.45
CA ASN A 33 -17.44 19.11 16.64
C ASN A 33 -18.61 18.81 15.68
N ASP A 34 -18.88 17.52 15.45
CA ASP A 34 -19.91 17.05 14.51
C ASP A 34 -19.78 17.67 13.11
N SER A 35 -18.58 18.09 12.73
CA SER A 35 -18.23 18.53 11.38
C SER A 35 -16.72 18.41 11.22
N CYS A 36 -16.30 17.91 10.06
CA CYS A 36 -14.91 17.86 9.67
C CYS A 36 -14.61 19.11 8.84
N THR A 37 -13.72 19.96 9.35
CA THR A 37 -13.36 21.26 8.75
C THR A 37 -11.94 21.31 8.18
N THR A 38 -11.11 20.31 8.49
CA THR A 38 -9.76 20.15 7.96
C THR A 38 -9.65 18.81 7.22
N ASN A 39 -8.68 18.73 6.31
CA ASN A 39 -8.39 17.53 5.56
C ASN A 39 -8.05 16.36 6.51
N GLU A 40 -7.23 16.67 7.50
CA GLU A 40 -6.77 15.80 8.56
C GLU A 40 -7.95 15.31 9.42
N ALA A 41 -8.88 16.19 9.80
CA ALA A 41 -10.12 15.80 10.49
C ALA A 41 -10.95 14.82 9.65
N GLY A 42 -11.02 15.03 8.33
CA GLY A 42 -11.68 14.10 7.40
C GLY A 42 -11.01 12.72 7.35
N ILE A 43 -9.68 12.68 7.23
CA ILE A 43 -8.89 11.42 7.26
C ILE A 43 -9.14 10.69 8.59
N ASN A 44 -9.08 11.44 9.67
CA ASN A 44 -9.30 10.99 11.02
C ASN A 44 -10.69 10.35 11.20
N ALA A 45 -11.75 11.02 10.73
CA ALA A 45 -13.10 10.50 10.78
C ALA A 45 -13.29 9.24 9.93
N LEU A 46 -12.74 9.21 8.71
CA LEU A 46 -12.79 8.03 7.84
C LEU A 46 -12.07 6.84 8.46
N PHE A 47 -10.89 7.07 9.05
CA PHE A 47 -10.14 6.03 9.73
C PHE A 47 -10.94 5.41 10.89
N ALA A 48 -11.53 6.25 11.75
CA ALA A 48 -12.35 5.78 12.87
C ALA A 48 -13.61 5.02 12.40
N TYR A 49 -14.25 5.50 11.33
CA TYR A 49 -15.36 4.82 10.67
C TYR A 49 -14.94 3.42 10.19
N ILE A 50 -13.83 3.31 9.45
CA ILE A 50 -13.35 2.03 8.93
C ILE A 50 -13.08 1.03 10.07
N ILE A 51 -12.42 1.46 11.16
CA ILE A 51 -12.19 0.59 12.34
C ILE A 51 -13.51 0.11 12.93
N SER A 52 -14.45 1.02 13.13
CA SER A 52 -15.76 0.68 13.69
C SER A 52 -16.46 -0.38 12.85
N GLU A 53 -16.54 -0.17 11.53
CA GLU A 53 -17.22 -1.12 10.64
C GLU A 53 -16.50 -2.47 10.56
N PHE A 54 -15.16 -2.49 10.59
CA PHE A 54 -14.42 -3.75 10.70
C PHE A 54 -14.70 -4.48 12.01
N LYS A 55 -14.66 -3.78 13.15
CA LYS A 55 -14.92 -4.38 14.47
C LYS A 55 -16.34 -4.94 14.59
N LYS A 56 -17.33 -4.32 13.95
CA LYS A 56 -18.70 -4.86 13.87
C LYS A 56 -18.80 -6.12 12.99
N SER A 57 -17.93 -6.25 12.00
CA SER A 57 -17.97 -7.31 11.00
C SER A 57 -17.25 -8.60 11.42
N ILE A 58 -16.54 -8.61 12.55
CA ILE A 58 -15.65 -9.71 12.97
C ILE A 58 -16.04 -10.19 14.38
N LYS A 59 -16.02 -11.51 14.63
CA LYS A 59 -16.16 -12.06 15.99
C LYS A 59 -14.85 -11.81 16.77
N GLN A 60 -14.94 -11.33 18.01
CA GLN A 60 -13.85 -10.83 18.88
C GLN A 60 -12.54 -11.65 19.01
N LEU A 61 -12.45 -12.86 18.45
CA LEU A 61 -11.36 -13.82 18.66
C LEU A 61 -10.38 -13.96 17.47
N GLU A 62 -10.62 -13.30 16.34
CA GLU A 62 -9.66 -13.28 15.22
C GLU A 62 -8.69 -12.10 15.40
N HIS A 63 -7.39 -12.37 15.53
CA HIS A 63 -6.35 -11.34 15.54
C HIS A 63 -6.46 -10.45 14.28
N ASN A 64 -6.31 -9.13 14.46
CA ASN A 64 -6.67 -8.09 13.50
C ASN A 64 -5.78 -8.01 12.24
N ASP A 65 -5.90 -8.95 11.31
CA ASP A 65 -5.30 -8.79 9.97
C ASP A 65 -5.75 -7.48 9.28
N TYR A 66 -6.90 -6.93 9.66
CA TYR A 66 -7.40 -5.66 9.15
C TYR A 66 -6.59 -4.44 9.59
N ASP A 67 -5.90 -4.49 10.73
CA ASP A 67 -5.09 -3.35 11.21
C ASP A 67 -3.93 -3.10 10.25
N GLU A 68 -3.32 -4.16 9.70
CA GLU A 68 -2.24 -4.04 8.72
C GLU A 68 -2.74 -3.34 7.46
N TYR A 69 -3.90 -3.76 6.94
CA TYR A 69 -4.51 -3.18 5.74
C TYR A 69 -4.94 -1.73 5.95
N LEU A 70 -5.45 -1.42 7.14
CA LEU A 70 -5.84 -0.07 7.50
C LEU A 70 -4.61 0.85 7.63
N LEU A 71 -3.51 0.36 8.20
CA LEU A 71 -2.26 1.12 8.28
C LEU A 71 -1.62 1.33 6.91
N MET A 72 -1.75 0.37 5.97
CA MET A 72 -1.40 0.58 4.56
C MET A 72 -2.24 1.70 3.96
N TRP A 73 -3.56 1.67 4.12
CA TRP A 73 -4.47 2.72 3.65
C TRP A 73 -4.11 4.09 4.21
N LEU A 74 -3.90 4.19 5.52
CA LEU A 74 -3.52 5.43 6.17
C LEU A 74 -2.17 5.94 5.63
N SER A 75 -1.22 5.05 5.43
CA SER A 75 0.09 5.38 4.86
C SER A 75 -0.03 5.96 3.45
N ASP A 76 -0.95 5.46 2.61
CA ASP A 76 -1.21 6.03 1.29
C ASP A 76 -1.66 7.49 1.37
N LYS A 77 -2.61 7.80 2.26
CA LYS A 77 -3.14 9.17 2.42
C LYS A 77 -2.07 10.10 2.95
N LEU A 78 -1.36 9.68 3.99
CA LEU A 78 -0.29 10.47 4.59
C LEU A 78 0.91 10.63 3.65
N PHE A 79 1.21 9.65 2.80
CA PHE A 79 2.28 9.77 1.81
C PHE A 79 1.97 10.86 0.78
N LYS A 80 0.72 10.95 0.31
CA LYS A 80 0.29 11.99 -0.64
C LYS A 80 0.37 13.39 -0.03
N ILE A 81 -0.11 13.57 1.20
CA ILE A 81 0.07 14.82 1.96
C ILE A 81 1.56 15.13 2.11
N HIS A 82 2.36 14.13 2.45
CA HIS A 82 3.78 14.30 2.68
C HIS A 82 4.49 14.87 1.46
N ILE A 83 4.37 14.20 0.30
CA ILE A 83 5.05 14.63 -0.93
C ILE A 83 4.55 15.97 -1.45
N GLU A 84 3.28 16.31 -1.22
CA GLU A 84 2.75 17.64 -1.55
C GLU A 84 3.39 18.70 -0.65
N SER A 85 3.40 18.47 0.67
CA SER A 85 3.93 19.41 1.66
C SER A 85 5.42 19.74 1.50
N ILE A 86 6.18 18.90 0.80
CA ILE A 86 7.63 19.10 0.55
C ILE A 86 7.94 19.40 -0.93
N GLY A 87 6.92 19.62 -1.77
CA GLY A 87 7.10 19.97 -3.19
C GLY A 87 7.70 18.85 -4.04
N LYS A 88 7.35 17.59 -3.74
CA LYS A 88 7.86 16.37 -4.41
C LYS A 88 6.77 15.57 -5.12
N LYS A 89 5.50 15.99 -5.11
CA LYS A 89 4.36 15.30 -5.75
C LYS A 89 4.62 14.91 -7.21
N ASN A 90 5.27 15.78 -7.98
CA ASN A 90 5.55 15.56 -9.41
C ASN A 90 6.84 14.78 -9.70
N ILE A 91 7.57 14.32 -8.67
CA ILE A 91 8.81 13.55 -8.86
C ILE A 91 8.51 12.06 -8.86
N LYS A 92 8.57 11.46 -10.05
CA LYS A 92 8.34 10.02 -10.23
C LYS A 92 9.32 9.19 -9.38
N GLY A 93 8.79 8.27 -8.58
CA GLY A 93 9.60 7.38 -7.75
C GLY A 93 10.26 8.07 -6.55
N TYR A 94 9.85 9.28 -6.20
CA TYR A 94 10.34 9.94 -4.99
C TYR A 94 10.11 9.06 -3.76
N MET A 95 11.15 8.97 -2.94
CA MET A 95 11.18 8.20 -1.71
C MET A 95 12.19 8.82 -0.75
N ASP A 96 11.84 8.85 0.52
CA ASP A 96 12.72 9.22 1.62
C ASP A 96 12.59 8.21 2.78
N ASN A 97 13.23 8.52 3.92
CA ASN A 97 13.19 7.66 5.10
C ASN A 97 12.01 7.96 6.03
N PHE A 98 11.00 8.71 5.56
CA PHE A 98 9.88 9.12 6.40
C PHE A 98 9.04 7.89 6.77
N THR A 99 8.72 7.74 8.06
CA THR A 99 7.99 6.58 8.59
C THR A 99 6.54 6.92 8.86
N LEU A 100 5.69 5.89 8.98
CA LEU A 100 4.29 6.06 9.35
C LEU A 100 4.13 6.84 10.67
N ASN A 101 4.93 6.52 11.70
CA ASN A 101 4.88 7.24 12.98
C ASN A 101 5.20 8.73 12.82
N ARG A 102 6.23 9.08 12.04
CA ARG A 102 6.59 10.50 11.80
C ARG A 102 5.49 11.23 11.02
N ALA A 103 4.84 10.54 10.09
CA ALA A 103 3.71 11.09 9.34
C ALA A 103 2.50 11.35 10.22
N TYR A 104 2.14 10.39 11.07
CA TYR A 104 1.09 10.56 12.05
C TYR A 104 1.36 11.75 12.98
N GLU A 105 2.55 11.83 13.58
CA GLU A 105 2.94 12.89 14.49
C GLU A 105 2.91 14.28 13.82
N LYS A 106 3.35 14.35 12.55
CA LYS A 106 3.41 15.60 11.80
C LYS A 106 2.04 16.07 11.31
N TYR A 107 1.23 15.16 10.79
CA TYR A 107 0.02 15.50 10.03
C TYR A 107 -1.28 15.22 10.77
N LEU A 108 -1.38 14.25 11.68
CA LEU A 108 -2.68 13.88 12.29
C LEU A 108 -2.78 14.19 13.79
N LYS A 109 -1.66 14.19 14.52
CA LYS A 109 -1.66 14.34 15.99
C LYS A 109 -2.18 15.69 16.47
N LYS A 110 -2.06 16.73 15.65
CA LYS A 110 -2.45 18.11 16.02
C LYS A 110 -3.97 18.31 16.00
N ASP A 111 -4.70 17.50 15.25
CA ASP A 111 -6.15 17.62 15.16
C ASP A 111 -6.84 17.00 16.38
N LYS A 112 -7.83 17.72 16.91
CA LYS A 112 -8.70 17.20 17.97
C LYS A 112 -9.51 16.04 17.39
N VAL A 113 -9.45 14.89 18.06
CA VAL A 113 -10.20 13.69 17.68
C VAL A 113 -10.96 13.13 18.86
N LYS A 114 -12.13 12.54 18.60
CA LYS A 114 -12.98 11.94 19.64
C LYS A 114 -12.35 10.68 20.26
N SER A 115 -11.35 10.09 19.62
CA SER A 115 -10.62 8.92 20.09
C SER A 115 -9.18 8.91 19.56
N ASN A 116 -8.21 8.56 20.39
CA ASN A 116 -6.79 8.55 20.03
C ASN A 116 -6.45 7.35 19.13
N TYR A 117 -5.91 7.64 17.95
CA TYR A 117 -5.52 6.64 16.93
C TYR A 117 -4.67 5.51 17.47
N TRP A 118 -3.69 5.81 18.31
CA TRP A 118 -2.77 4.78 18.81
C TRP A 118 -3.42 3.86 19.84
N ASP A 119 -4.41 4.35 20.58
CA ASP A 119 -5.16 3.52 21.52
C ASP A 119 -6.09 2.56 20.75
N LEU A 120 -6.60 3.00 19.59
CA LEU A 120 -7.36 2.16 18.66
C LEU A 120 -6.48 1.13 17.92
N LEU A 121 -5.19 1.45 17.73
CA LEU A 121 -4.19 0.69 16.95
C LEU A 121 -3.15 -0.02 17.83
N ASN A 122 -3.43 -0.27 19.10
CA ASN A 122 -2.48 -0.77 20.11
C ASN A 122 -1.97 -2.22 19.85
N ILE A 123 -2.11 -2.72 18.62
CA ILE A 123 -1.99 -4.14 18.26
C ILE A 123 -0.76 -4.41 17.38
N ILE A 124 -0.18 -3.41 16.67
CA ILE A 124 0.98 -3.65 15.79
C ILE A 124 2.08 -2.58 15.93
N PRO A 125 2.81 -2.54 17.07
CA PRO A 125 3.87 -1.56 17.30
C PRO A 125 4.97 -1.59 16.24
N GLY A 126 5.23 -2.75 15.63
CA GLY A 126 6.21 -2.89 14.55
C GLY A 126 5.92 -2.00 13.34
N LEU A 127 4.66 -1.92 12.88
CA LEU A 127 4.28 -1.18 11.67
C LEU A 127 4.45 0.33 11.78
N LYS A 128 4.50 0.89 12.99
CA LYS A 128 4.76 2.32 13.22
C LYS A 128 6.07 2.77 12.59
N ASN A 129 7.06 1.89 12.56
CA ASN A 129 8.41 2.16 12.07
C ASN A 129 8.58 1.82 10.57
N ALA A 130 7.53 1.32 9.91
CA ALA A 130 7.59 1.08 8.48
C ALA A 130 7.77 2.39 7.71
N ASN A 131 8.57 2.33 6.65
CA ASN A 131 8.70 3.38 5.66
C ASN A 131 7.34 3.70 5.01
N LEU A 132 7.00 4.99 5.00
CA LEU A 132 5.70 5.49 4.55
C LEU A 132 5.46 5.21 3.07
N LYS A 133 6.48 5.39 2.22
CA LYS A 133 6.39 5.14 0.77
C LYS A 133 6.11 3.66 0.50
N TYR A 134 6.84 2.75 1.14
CA TYR A 134 6.60 1.32 0.95
C TYR A 134 5.19 0.93 1.38
N MET A 135 4.70 1.39 2.53
CA MET A 135 3.33 1.12 2.99
C MET A 135 2.26 1.66 2.02
N SER A 136 2.48 2.83 1.40
CA SER A 136 1.63 3.33 0.31
C SER A 136 1.65 2.41 -0.93
N GLU A 137 2.81 1.87 -1.32
CA GLU A 137 2.90 0.91 -2.43
C GLU A 137 2.26 -0.45 -2.10
N PHE A 138 2.30 -0.90 -0.84
CA PHE A 138 1.52 -2.05 -0.38
C PHE A 138 0.02 -1.79 -0.49
N TYR A 139 -0.44 -0.60 -0.08
CA TYR A 139 -1.84 -0.22 -0.25
C TYR A 139 -2.25 -0.23 -1.72
N LYS A 140 -1.39 0.24 -2.62
CA LYS A 140 -1.66 0.19 -4.06
C LYS A 140 -1.84 -1.24 -4.57
N LEU A 141 -1.08 -2.21 -4.07
CA LEU A 141 -1.30 -3.63 -4.38
C LEU A 141 -2.64 -4.12 -3.81
N LEU A 142 -2.91 -3.86 -2.53
CA LEU A 142 -4.17 -4.21 -1.88
C LEU A 142 -5.38 -3.62 -2.63
N ASN A 143 -5.29 -2.36 -3.05
CA ASN A 143 -6.34 -1.68 -3.80
C ASN A 143 -6.56 -2.33 -5.17
N ASN A 144 -5.49 -2.67 -5.91
CA ASN A 144 -5.61 -3.43 -7.15
C ASN A 144 -6.31 -4.78 -6.94
N ILE A 145 -5.99 -5.49 -5.86
CA ILE A 145 -6.66 -6.74 -5.47
C ILE A 145 -8.15 -6.47 -5.20
N CYS A 146 -8.47 -5.45 -4.41
CA CYS A 146 -9.84 -5.09 -4.09
C CYS A 146 -10.68 -4.68 -5.30
N ILE A 147 -10.12 -3.90 -6.23
CA ILE A 147 -10.78 -3.56 -7.50
C ILE A 147 -11.04 -4.83 -8.33
N THR A 148 -10.09 -5.75 -8.37
CA THR A 148 -10.23 -7.04 -9.08
C THR A 148 -11.39 -7.85 -8.50
N ILE A 149 -11.45 -7.97 -7.16
CA ILE A 149 -12.52 -8.69 -6.44
C ILE A 149 -13.89 -8.02 -6.67
N ALA A 150 -13.97 -6.71 -6.49
CA ALA A 150 -15.22 -5.95 -6.67
C ALA A 150 -15.74 -6.09 -8.10
N TYR A 151 -14.86 -5.96 -9.10
CA TYR A 151 -15.24 -6.14 -10.50
C TYR A 151 -15.72 -7.56 -10.82
N TYR A 152 -15.10 -8.59 -10.23
CA TYR A 152 -15.54 -9.97 -10.38
C TYR A 152 -16.93 -10.22 -9.79
N ASN A 153 -17.24 -9.60 -8.64
CA ASN A 153 -18.51 -9.75 -7.95
C ASN A 153 -19.67 -8.99 -8.63
N ASP A 154 -19.41 -7.80 -9.19
CA ASP A 154 -20.42 -6.91 -9.76
C ASP A 154 -20.92 -7.33 -11.15
N LYS A 155 -20.14 -8.10 -11.94
CA LYS A 155 -20.43 -8.29 -13.38
C LYS A 155 -20.52 -9.75 -13.83
N TYR A 156 -21.44 -10.01 -14.77
CA TYR A 156 -21.31 -11.11 -15.72
C TYR A 156 -19.96 -10.92 -16.46
N VAL A 157 -19.01 -11.81 -16.19
CA VAL A 157 -17.57 -11.61 -16.39
C VAL A 157 -17.22 -11.33 -17.86
N LYS A 158 -17.06 -10.05 -18.23
CA LYS A 158 -16.32 -9.67 -19.46
C LYS A 158 -14.82 -9.82 -19.19
N SER A 159 -14.19 -10.76 -19.91
CA SER A 159 -12.81 -11.25 -19.70
C SER A 159 -11.72 -10.17 -19.71
N LYS A 160 -11.77 -9.24 -20.68
CA LYS A 160 -10.64 -8.30 -20.95
C LYS A 160 -10.31 -7.36 -19.78
N LYS A 161 -11.32 -6.81 -19.10
CA LYS A 161 -11.09 -5.88 -17.97
C LYS A 161 -10.59 -6.61 -16.71
N LEU A 162 -11.12 -7.80 -16.44
CA LEU A 162 -10.64 -8.62 -15.33
C LEU A 162 -9.16 -8.99 -15.51
N SER A 163 -8.77 -9.37 -16.73
CA SER A 163 -7.36 -9.62 -17.07
C SER A 163 -6.48 -8.39 -16.85
N LYS A 164 -6.95 -7.19 -17.21
CA LYS A 164 -6.20 -5.95 -16.95
C LYS A 164 -5.96 -5.72 -15.46
N TYR A 165 -6.98 -5.86 -14.61
CA TYR A 165 -6.82 -5.67 -13.17
C TYR A 165 -5.93 -6.73 -12.52
N SER A 166 -6.05 -7.98 -12.97
CA SER A 166 -5.14 -9.04 -12.55
C SER A 166 -3.68 -8.74 -12.91
N LYS A 167 -3.43 -8.24 -14.14
CA LYS A 167 -2.08 -7.82 -14.56
C LYS A 167 -1.55 -6.67 -13.69
N ASN A 168 -2.39 -5.73 -13.29
CA ASN A 168 -1.98 -4.66 -12.38
C ASN A 168 -1.53 -5.20 -11.01
N CYS A 169 -2.20 -6.23 -10.49
CA CYS A 169 -1.77 -6.91 -9.26
C CYS A 169 -0.38 -7.54 -9.43
N LEU A 170 -0.18 -8.30 -10.50
CA LEU A 170 1.09 -8.96 -10.82
C LEU A 170 2.25 -7.95 -10.95
N THR A 171 2.06 -6.89 -11.74
CA THR A 171 3.08 -5.85 -11.95
C THR A 171 3.44 -5.14 -10.65
N GLN A 172 2.45 -4.80 -9.83
CA GLN A 172 2.70 -4.14 -8.54
C GLN A 172 3.39 -5.07 -7.54
N TYR A 173 3.01 -6.36 -7.50
CA TYR A 173 3.67 -7.36 -6.66
C TYR A 173 5.16 -7.50 -7.03
N ARG A 174 5.47 -7.66 -8.33
CA ARG A 174 6.87 -7.76 -8.81
C ARG A 174 7.67 -6.52 -8.46
N THR A 175 7.08 -5.34 -8.66
CA THR A 175 7.72 -4.06 -8.31
C THR A 175 8.04 -4.01 -6.82
N LEU A 176 7.10 -4.39 -5.95
CA LEU A 176 7.34 -4.45 -4.51
C LEU A 176 8.46 -5.45 -4.21
N TYR A 177 8.33 -6.70 -4.66
CA TYR A 177 9.31 -7.77 -4.41
C TYR A 177 10.75 -7.33 -4.71
N MET A 178 10.99 -6.74 -5.89
CA MET A 178 12.33 -6.27 -6.29
C MET A 178 12.91 -5.16 -5.41
N ASN A 179 12.05 -4.38 -4.74
CA ASN A 179 12.45 -3.27 -3.89
C ASN A 179 12.62 -3.66 -2.41
N ILE A 180 11.99 -4.75 -1.96
CA ILE A 180 11.87 -5.08 -0.53
C ILE A 180 12.25 -6.53 -0.19
N SER A 181 12.67 -7.36 -1.17
CA SER A 181 12.94 -8.80 -0.99
C SER A 181 13.96 -9.11 0.11
N GLU A 182 14.92 -8.22 0.36
CA GLU A 182 15.92 -8.39 1.41
C GLU A 182 15.38 -8.16 2.82
N CYS A 183 14.22 -7.49 2.96
CA CYS A 183 13.58 -7.24 4.25
C CYS A 183 12.50 -8.28 4.54
N LYS A 184 12.77 -9.17 5.49
CA LYS A 184 11.83 -10.23 5.90
C LYS A 184 10.44 -9.69 6.27
N SER A 185 10.36 -8.63 7.08
CA SER A 185 9.07 -8.08 7.51
C SER A 185 8.25 -7.48 6.36
N TYR A 186 8.90 -6.88 5.36
CA TYR A 186 8.20 -6.43 4.17
C TYR A 186 7.79 -7.59 3.27
N LEU A 187 8.64 -8.62 3.15
CA LEU A 187 8.31 -9.82 2.40
C LEU A 187 7.11 -10.55 3.01
N ASP A 188 7.03 -10.64 4.34
CA ASP A 188 5.89 -11.21 5.05
C ASP A 188 4.58 -10.44 4.74
N LEU A 189 4.60 -9.10 4.74
CA LEU A 189 3.45 -8.28 4.32
C LEU A 189 3.07 -8.52 2.86
N LEU A 190 4.06 -8.62 1.97
CA LEU A 190 3.84 -8.84 0.54
C LEU A 190 3.17 -10.18 0.28
N ASN A 191 3.67 -11.24 0.92
CA ASN A 191 3.15 -12.59 0.79
C ASN A 191 1.77 -12.76 1.44
N LYS A 192 1.41 -11.88 2.40
CA LYS A 192 0.05 -11.82 2.94
C LYS A 192 -0.94 -11.26 1.93
N LEU A 193 -0.59 -10.17 1.25
CA LEU A 193 -1.40 -9.65 0.13
C LEU A 193 -1.51 -10.66 -1.02
N LYS A 194 -0.44 -11.40 -1.31
CA LYS A 194 -0.49 -12.54 -2.26
C LYS A 194 -1.53 -13.57 -1.82
N GLY A 195 -1.54 -13.97 -0.54
CA GLY A 195 -2.51 -14.92 0.00
C GLY A 195 -3.96 -14.50 -0.23
N ILE A 196 -4.30 -13.23 0.00
CA ILE A 196 -5.65 -12.69 -0.28
C ILE A 196 -6.01 -12.89 -1.76
N TYR A 197 -5.10 -12.56 -2.66
CA TYR A 197 -5.31 -12.71 -4.10
C TYR A 197 -5.48 -14.17 -4.51
N ASP A 198 -4.63 -15.07 -4.00
CA ASP A 198 -4.64 -16.49 -4.35
C ASP A 198 -5.90 -17.20 -3.84
N ASP A 199 -6.35 -16.87 -2.63
CA ASP A 199 -7.57 -17.42 -2.04
C ASP A 199 -8.81 -16.97 -2.84
N PHE A 200 -8.84 -15.69 -3.23
CA PHE A 200 -9.86 -15.16 -4.15
C PHE A 200 -9.82 -15.89 -5.50
N ARG A 201 -8.65 -15.95 -6.13
CA ARG A 201 -8.45 -16.55 -7.46
C ARG A 201 -8.90 -18.00 -7.48
N SER A 202 -8.44 -18.79 -6.51
CA SER A 202 -8.78 -20.20 -6.37
C SER A 202 -10.29 -20.40 -6.18
N SER A 203 -10.90 -19.57 -5.33
CA SER A 203 -12.35 -19.58 -5.10
C SER A 203 -13.16 -19.20 -6.35
N ALA A 204 -12.71 -18.18 -7.08
CA ALA A 204 -13.36 -17.71 -8.31
C ALA A 204 -13.32 -18.77 -9.41
N ILE A 205 -12.16 -19.41 -9.61
CA ILE A 205 -11.98 -20.49 -10.59
C ILE A 205 -12.82 -21.72 -10.20
N LYS A 206 -12.79 -22.13 -8.92
CA LYS A 206 -13.55 -23.30 -8.44
C LYS A 206 -15.07 -23.12 -8.57
N LYS A 207 -15.60 -21.91 -8.35
CA LYS A 207 -17.04 -21.63 -8.50
C LYS A 207 -17.53 -21.71 -9.95
N LYS A 208 -16.66 -21.50 -10.94
CA LYS A 208 -17.00 -21.44 -12.37
C LYS A 208 -16.15 -22.43 -13.18
N ARG A 209 -16.12 -23.70 -12.76
CA ARG A 209 -15.35 -24.79 -13.40
C ARG A 209 -15.54 -24.92 -14.92
N SER A 210 -16.67 -24.47 -15.46
CA SER A 210 -16.97 -24.48 -16.90
C SER A 210 -16.40 -23.30 -17.70
N ASN A 211 -15.75 -22.31 -17.06
CA ASN A 211 -15.21 -21.12 -17.73
C ASN A 211 -13.67 -21.12 -17.74
N ASN A 212 -13.09 -21.80 -18.74
CA ASN A 212 -11.63 -21.90 -18.95
C ASN A 212 -10.93 -20.53 -19.04
N ASN A 213 -11.64 -19.46 -19.40
CA ASN A 213 -11.04 -18.13 -19.55
C ASN A 213 -10.69 -17.48 -18.19
N LEU A 214 -11.27 -17.92 -17.07
CA LEU A 214 -11.00 -17.32 -15.76
C LEU A 214 -9.56 -17.55 -15.29
N ALA A 215 -9.02 -18.75 -15.48
CA ALA A 215 -7.63 -19.05 -15.13
C ALA A 215 -6.64 -18.19 -15.93
N THR A 216 -6.96 -17.89 -17.18
CA THR A 216 -6.17 -17.01 -18.06
C THR A 216 -6.33 -15.53 -17.69
N ASN A 217 -7.52 -15.11 -17.26
CA ASN A 217 -7.79 -13.73 -16.87
C ASN A 217 -7.21 -13.40 -15.49
N LEU A 218 -7.33 -14.31 -14.53
CA LEU A 218 -6.76 -14.19 -13.18
C LEU A 218 -5.40 -14.86 -13.18
N GLN A 219 -4.36 -14.08 -13.49
CA GLN A 219 -2.99 -14.55 -13.58
C GLN A 219 -2.42 -14.91 -12.21
N THR A 220 -1.66 -16.00 -12.12
CA THR A 220 -0.91 -16.33 -10.91
C THR A 220 0.11 -15.22 -10.60
N ILE A 221 0.23 -14.86 -9.32
CA ILE A 221 1.24 -13.91 -8.87
C ILE A 221 2.58 -14.64 -8.71
N THR A 222 3.55 -14.23 -9.53
CA THR A 222 4.93 -14.74 -9.48
C THR A 222 5.93 -13.59 -9.53
N THR A 223 7.17 -13.85 -9.10
CA THR A 223 8.31 -12.95 -9.27
C THR A 223 8.66 -12.77 -10.75
N GLU A 224 9.63 -11.90 -11.07
CA GLU A 224 10.06 -11.67 -12.46
C GLU A 224 10.70 -12.90 -13.10
N ASP A 225 11.44 -13.69 -12.32
CA ASP A 225 12.05 -14.97 -12.69
C ASP A 225 11.05 -16.15 -12.66
N GLY A 226 9.77 -15.88 -12.41
CA GLY A 226 8.71 -16.88 -12.49
C GLY A 226 8.55 -17.75 -11.24
N VAL A 227 9.27 -17.45 -10.16
CA VAL A 227 9.13 -18.14 -8.88
C VAL A 227 7.80 -17.75 -8.22
N GLU A 228 7.05 -18.75 -7.78
CA GLU A 228 5.85 -18.55 -6.97
C GLU A 228 6.22 -18.61 -5.48
N MET A 229 6.01 -17.49 -4.78
CA MET A 229 6.26 -17.41 -3.34
C MET A 229 5.08 -17.99 -2.55
N ASP A 230 5.38 -18.57 -1.39
CA ASP A 230 4.37 -19.06 -0.47
C ASP A 230 3.53 -17.91 0.11
N ALA A 231 2.22 -18.12 0.17
CA ALA A 231 1.29 -17.19 0.80
C ALA A 231 1.43 -17.24 2.33
N VAL A 232 1.40 -16.06 2.97
CA VAL A 232 1.32 -15.94 4.43
C VAL A 232 -0.14 -15.69 4.79
N ARG A 233 -0.74 -16.54 5.64
CA ARG A 233 -2.14 -16.41 6.08
C ARG A 233 -2.31 -16.10 7.57
N SER A 234 -1.25 -16.25 8.35
CA SER A 234 -1.25 -15.94 9.77
C SER A 234 -0.54 -14.62 10.05
N PHE A 235 -0.92 -13.98 11.16
CA PHE A 235 -0.25 -12.81 11.67
C PHE A 235 1.26 -13.06 11.88
N LYS A 236 2.08 -12.04 11.60
CA LYS A 236 3.52 -12.05 11.82
C LYS A 236 3.94 -10.84 12.63
N THR A 237 4.92 -11.00 13.50
CA THR A 237 5.57 -9.85 14.15
C THR A 237 6.52 -9.16 13.17
N TYR A 238 6.43 -7.83 13.10
CA TYR A 238 7.22 -7.03 12.16
C TYR A 238 8.35 -6.27 12.86
N ASN A 239 9.55 -6.29 12.26
CA ASN A 239 10.71 -5.51 12.69
C ASN A 239 11.36 -4.80 11.51
N PHE A 240 11.08 -3.50 11.36
CA PHE A 240 11.68 -2.65 10.32
C PHE A 240 12.97 -1.96 10.76
N SER A 241 13.49 -2.28 11.95
CA SER A 241 14.75 -1.71 12.46
C SER A 241 15.98 -2.35 11.83
N ASP A 242 15.81 -3.52 11.19
CA ASP A 242 16.86 -4.17 10.41
C ASP A 242 17.36 -3.24 9.30
N SER A 243 18.69 -3.17 9.13
CA SER A 243 19.32 -2.42 8.05
C SER A 243 18.79 -2.74 6.65
N LYS A 244 18.38 -3.99 6.40
CA LYS A 244 17.79 -4.44 5.12
C LYS A 244 16.39 -3.90 4.91
N CYS A 245 15.70 -3.53 5.98
CA CYS A 245 14.37 -2.90 5.95
C CYS A 245 14.43 -1.37 5.90
N LYS A 246 15.62 -0.79 6.10
CA LYS A 246 15.80 0.66 6.04
C LYS A 246 15.98 1.10 4.60
N PHE A 247 15.38 2.25 4.28
CA PHE A 247 15.70 2.95 3.05
C PHE A 247 17.19 3.28 3.03
N SER A 248 17.93 2.63 2.14
CA SER A 248 19.24 3.07 1.71
C SER A 248 19.07 3.72 0.34
N LYS A 249 19.64 4.92 0.15
CA LYS A 249 19.81 5.45 -1.20
C LYS A 249 20.72 4.45 -1.92
N LYS A 250 20.16 3.51 -2.69
CA LYS A 250 20.96 2.59 -3.50
C LYS A 250 21.95 3.45 -4.28
N LYS A 251 23.26 3.28 -4.02
CA LYS A 251 24.29 3.86 -4.89
C LYS A 251 23.97 3.34 -6.29
N THR A 252 23.69 4.24 -7.21
CA THR A 252 23.50 3.88 -8.61
C THR A 252 24.75 3.13 -9.07
N ALA A 253 24.59 1.85 -9.41
CA ALA A 253 25.61 1.08 -10.11
C ALA A 253 25.68 1.58 -11.56
N SER A 254 26.28 2.76 -11.76
CA SER A 254 26.77 3.27 -13.05
C SER A 254 27.68 4.50 -12.84
N SER A 255 28.77 4.32 -12.11
CA SER A 255 30.07 4.75 -12.61
C SER A 255 30.76 3.48 -13.09
N LYS A 256 30.38 3.00 -14.28
CA LYS A 256 31.18 1.99 -14.95
C LYS A 256 32.57 2.57 -15.11
N LYS A 257 33.54 1.85 -14.55
CA LYS A 257 34.98 1.98 -14.76
C LYS A 257 35.26 2.57 -16.15
N MET A 258 35.83 3.78 -16.21
CA MET A 258 36.70 4.09 -17.34
C MET A 258 37.93 3.20 -17.15
N ASP A 259 38.03 2.21 -18.02
CA ASP A 259 39.22 1.38 -18.11
C ASP A 259 40.45 2.27 -18.23
N LYS A 260 41.37 2.11 -17.28
CA LYS A 260 42.77 2.41 -17.52
C LYS A 260 43.23 1.43 -18.61
N SER A 261 43.29 1.91 -19.85
CA SER A 261 44.20 1.35 -20.84
C SER A 261 45.20 2.43 -21.24
N SER A 262 46.44 2.01 -21.25
CA SER A 262 47.70 2.71 -21.22
C SER A 262 48.30 2.97 -22.62
N LEU A 263 49.26 3.90 -22.66
CA LEU A 263 50.34 4.08 -23.68
C LEU A 263 49.88 4.77 -25.00
N GLN A 264 50.54 5.79 -25.55
CA GLN A 264 51.95 6.21 -25.54
C GLN A 264 52.07 7.71 -25.91
N PRO A 265 53.19 8.39 -25.59
CA PRO A 265 53.49 9.75 -26.06
C PRO A 265 54.22 9.73 -27.42
N SER A 266 53.95 10.70 -28.29
CA SER A 266 54.86 11.01 -29.40
C SER A 266 55.12 12.51 -29.49
N ASN A 267 56.42 12.82 -29.51
CA ASN A 267 57.04 14.12 -29.54
C ASN A 267 56.81 14.90 -30.85
N GLN A 268 56.84 16.22 -30.72
CA GLN A 268 57.44 17.26 -31.58
C GLN A 268 57.30 17.19 -33.12
N LEU A 269 56.87 18.31 -33.71
CA LEU A 269 57.62 19.19 -34.64
C LEU A 269 56.75 20.47 -34.86
N LYS A 270 57.18 21.69 -34.47
CA LYS A 270 57.78 22.74 -35.34
C LYS A 270 57.19 22.78 -36.75
N ASP A 271 56.43 23.82 -37.09
CA ASP A 271 56.91 25.15 -37.46
C ASP A 271 55.94 26.26 -36.98
#